data_AF-A0A4Z0EJW9-F1
#
_entry.id   AF-A0A4Z0EJW9-F1
#
_cell.length_a   1.000
_cell.length_b   1.000
_cell.length_c   1.000
_cell.angle_alpha   90.00
_cell.angle_beta   90.00
_cell.angle_gamma   90.00
#
_symmetry.space_group_name_H-M   'P 1'
#
loop_
_entity.id
_entity.type
_entity.pdbx_description
1 polymer ?
#
loop_
_entity_poly.entity_id
_entity_poly.type
_entity_poly.pdbx_seq_one_letter_code
_entity_poly.pdbx_strand_id
1 'polypeptide(L)'
;MTSASRTAYGALRDYLNSLLSPTHPDQALDEVPAALRPELEAFLRGKTAYQDEDGRHVIYAHDLAAWASDLVYGAGLTTPLPLATLDVAALRAATVR
;
A
#
# COMPACT_ATOMS: atom_id res chain seq x y z
N MET A 1 13.66 -2.37 19.37
CA MET A 1 13.41 -2.53 17.92
C MET A 1 14.65 -3.10 17.25
N THR A 2 14.56 -4.24 16.56
CA THR A 2 15.71 -4.89 15.90
C THR A 2 16.10 -4.16 14.62
N SER A 3 17.29 -4.43 14.08
CA SER A 3 17.72 -3.89 12.78
C SER A 3 16.72 -4.24 11.67
N ALA A 4 16.26 -5.50 11.64
CA ALA A 4 15.26 -5.97 10.67
C ALA A 4 13.93 -5.21 10.77
N SER A 5 13.40 -5.00 11.99
CA SER A 5 12.16 -4.22 12.17
C SER A 5 12.31 -2.76 11.73
N ARG A 6 13.49 -2.16 11.92
CA ARG A 6 13.78 -0.80 11.44
C ARG A 6 13.81 -0.73 9.92
N THR A 7 14.44 -1.70 9.27
CA THR A 7 14.47 -1.81 7.80
C THR A 7 13.06 -2.00 7.23
N ALA A 8 12.26 -2.88 7.81
CA ALA A 8 10.88 -3.11 7.40
C ALA A 8 10.02 -1.86 7.57
N TYR A 9 10.15 -1.16 8.69
CA TYR A 9 9.44 0.10 8.92
C TYR A 9 9.84 1.17 7.89
N GLY A 10 11.14 1.31 7.60
CA GLY A 10 11.61 2.24 6.56
C GLY A 10 11.01 1.94 5.20
N ALA A 11 11.06 0.69 4.75
CA ALA A 11 10.49 0.29 3.46
C ALA A 11 8.97 0.50 3.39
N LEU A 12 8.24 0.25 4.49
CA LEU A 12 6.81 0.55 4.56
C LEU A 12 6.54 2.05 4.45
N ARG A 13 7.32 2.88 5.18
CA ARG A 13 7.16 4.34 5.14
C ARG A 13 7.43 4.90 3.76
N ASP A 14 8.48 4.41 3.09
CA ASP A 14 8.86 4.82 1.74
C ASP A 14 7.78 4.46 0.72
N TYR A 15 7.25 3.22 0.78
CA TYR A 15 6.14 2.79 -0.06
C TYR A 15 4.91 3.69 0.12
N LEU A 16 4.44 3.89 1.36
CA LEU A 16 3.27 4.74 1.63
C LEU A 16 3.49 6.18 1.15
N ASN A 17 4.70 6.72 1.30
CA ASN A 17 5.01 8.06 0.78
C ASN A 17 5.03 8.11 -0.76
N SER A 18 5.46 7.05 -1.44
CA SER A 18 5.43 7.02 -2.92
C SER A 18 4.01 7.08 -3.48
N LEU A 19 3.03 6.51 -2.77
CA LEU A 19 1.61 6.57 -3.15
C LEU A 19 1.05 8.01 -3.09
N LEU A 20 1.68 8.89 -2.30
CA LEU A 20 1.29 10.30 -2.19
C LEU A 20 1.85 11.15 -3.34
N SER A 21 2.67 10.58 -4.21
CA SER A 21 3.18 11.30 -5.38
C SER A 21 2.03 11.61 -6.35
N PRO A 22 1.90 12.85 -6.85
CA PRO A 22 0.88 13.19 -7.84
C PRO A 22 1.08 12.47 -9.19
N THR A 23 2.26 11.88 -9.41
CA THR A 23 2.59 11.09 -10.60
C THR A 23 2.48 9.58 -10.37
N HIS A 24 2.02 9.14 -9.19
CA HIS A 24 1.85 7.71 -8.94
C HIS A 24 0.77 7.16 -9.86
N PRO A 25 1.02 6.05 -10.59
CA PRO A 25 0.04 5.47 -11.49
C PRO A 25 -1.05 4.70 -10.73
N ASP A 26 -2.13 4.37 -11.43
CA ASP A 26 -3.08 3.38 -10.95
C ASP A 26 -2.35 2.03 -10.75
N GLN A 27 -2.79 1.24 -9.78
CA GLN A 27 -2.12 0.01 -9.40
C GLN A 27 -3.11 -1.14 -9.34
N ALA A 28 -2.75 -2.29 -9.90
CA ALA A 28 -3.55 -3.48 -9.71
C ALA A 28 -3.39 -4.00 -8.27
N LEU A 29 -4.47 -4.55 -7.71
CA LEU A 29 -4.51 -4.99 -6.30
C LEU A 29 -3.42 -6.04 -5.96
N ASP A 30 -3.07 -6.89 -6.91
CA ASP A 30 -2.00 -7.89 -6.78
C ASP A 30 -0.58 -7.29 -6.78
N GLU A 31 -0.43 -6.04 -7.21
CA GLU A 31 0.84 -5.31 -7.16
C GLU A 31 1.05 -4.65 -5.80
N VAL A 32 -0.02 -4.48 -5.01
CA VAL A 32 0.07 -4.00 -3.64
C VAL A 32 0.71 -5.08 -2.78
N PRO A 33 1.67 -4.75 -1.89
CA PRO A 33 2.27 -5.70 -0.97
C PRO A 33 1.22 -6.52 -0.23
N ALA A 34 1.34 -7.85 -0.26
CA ALA A 34 0.31 -8.77 0.23
C ALA A 34 -0.13 -8.49 1.67
N ALA A 35 0.80 -8.09 2.53
CA ALA A 35 0.52 -7.74 3.93
C ALA A 35 -0.43 -6.53 4.09
N LEU A 36 -0.52 -5.66 3.09
CA LEU A 36 -1.32 -4.44 3.11
C LEU A 36 -2.67 -4.58 2.40
N ARG A 37 -2.84 -5.60 1.56
CA ARG A 37 -4.07 -5.80 0.76
C ARG A 37 -5.34 -5.84 1.61
N PRO A 38 -5.41 -6.54 2.77
CA PRO A 38 -6.64 -6.58 3.56
C PRO A 38 -7.08 -5.21 4.07
N GLU A 39 -6.13 -4.36 4.48
CA GLU A 39 -6.40 -2.99 4.94
C GLU A 39 -6.88 -2.10 3.78
N LEU A 40 -6.26 -2.26 2.61
CA LEU A 40 -6.67 -1.53 1.41
C LEU A 40 -8.05 -1.98 0.91
N GLU A 41 -8.34 -3.28 0.89
CA GLU A 41 -9.66 -3.81 0.54
C GLU A 41 -10.75 -3.33 1.51
N ALA A 42 -10.42 -3.22 2.80
CA ALA A 42 -11.32 -2.64 3.79
C ALA A 42 -11.60 -1.16 3.51
N PHE A 43 -10.58 -0.38 3.15
CA PHE A 43 -10.72 1.03 2.77
C PHE A 43 -11.52 1.22 1.46
N LEU A 44 -11.36 0.30 0.51
CA LEU A 44 -12.07 0.33 -0.77
C LEU A 44 -13.51 -0.19 -0.66
N ARG A 45 -13.93 -0.74 0.48
CA ARG A 45 -15.28 -1.29 0.64
C ARG A 45 -16.33 -0.18 0.45
N GLY A 46 -17.21 -0.38 -0.54
CA GLY A 46 -18.24 0.59 -0.89
C GLY A 46 -17.79 1.67 -1.89
N LYS A 47 -16.52 1.65 -2.31
CA LYS A 47 -16.03 2.42 -3.45
C LYS A 47 -16.24 1.65 -4.75
N THR A 48 -16.26 2.36 -5.87
CA THR A 48 -16.36 1.76 -7.20
C THR A 48 -15.11 0.95 -7.50
N ALA A 49 -15.26 -0.35 -7.77
CA ALA A 49 -14.19 -1.21 -8.25
C ALA A 49 -14.07 -1.08 -9.77
N TYR A 50 -12.84 -0.96 -10.27
CA TYR A 50 -12.53 -0.94 -11.70
C TYR A 50 -11.73 -2.17 -12.10
N GLN A 51 -11.92 -2.65 -13.33
CA GLN A 51 -11.12 -3.71 -13.92
C GLN A 51 -10.45 -3.18 -15.18
N ASP A 52 -9.19 -3.53 -15.39
CA ASP A 52 -8.50 -3.25 -16.66
C ASP A 52 -8.96 -4.20 -17.79
N GLU A 53 -8.38 -4.02 -18.97
CA GLU A 53 -8.65 -4.83 -20.16
C GLU A 53 -8.32 -6.32 -19.97
N ASP A 54 -7.42 -6.64 -19.02
CA ASP A 54 -7.03 -8.00 -18.64
C ASP A 54 -7.89 -8.57 -17.50
N GLY A 55 -8.88 -7.81 -17.01
CA GLY A 55 -9.79 -8.21 -15.94
C GLY A 55 -9.19 -8.11 -14.52
N ARG A 56 -8.03 -7.47 -14.36
CA ARG A 56 -7.40 -7.28 -13.05
C ARG A 56 -8.09 -6.15 -12.30
N HIS A 57 -8.27 -6.33 -10.99
CA HIS A 57 -8.82 -5.28 -10.14
C HIS A 57 -7.80 -4.15 -10.01
N VAL A 58 -8.12 -2.99 -10.58
CA VAL A 58 -7.28 -1.79 -10.56
C VAL A 58 -7.81 -0.79 -9.55
N ILE A 59 -6.87 -0.17 -8.84
CA ILE A 59 -7.09 0.82 -7.80
C ILE A 59 -6.58 2.14 -8.33
N TYR A 60 -7.43 3.16 -8.31
CA TYR A 60 -7.05 4.48 -8.78
C TYR A 60 -5.97 5.10 -7.89
N ALA A 61 -5.02 5.80 -8.53
CA ALA A 61 -3.96 6.55 -7.86
C ALA A 61 -4.53 7.52 -6.81
N HIS A 62 -5.68 8.15 -7.10
CA HIS A 62 -6.37 9.01 -6.15
C HIS A 62 -6.78 8.26 -4.87
N ASP A 63 -7.33 7.04 -4.99
CA ASP A 63 -7.73 6.24 -3.83
C ASP A 63 -6.52 5.68 -3.08
N LEU A 64 -5.45 5.31 -3.78
CA LEU A 64 -4.18 4.90 -3.17
C LEU A 64 -3.57 6.05 -2.36
N ALA A 65 -3.56 7.27 -2.91
CA ALA A 65 -3.08 8.45 -2.22
C ALA A 65 -3.94 8.80 -0.99
N ALA A 66 -5.26 8.73 -1.11
CA ALA A 66 -6.17 8.97 0.00
C ALA A 66 -5.95 7.93 1.13
N TRP A 67 -5.85 6.65 0.78
CA TRP A 67 -5.56 5.58 1.73
C TRP A 67 -4.20 5.76 2.41
N ALA A 68 -3.15 6.05 1.63
CA ALA A 68 -1.82 6.30 2.17
C ALA A 68 -1.80 7.51 3.12
N SER A 69 -2.54 8.57 2.77
CA SER A 69 -2.67 9.75 3.64
C SER A 69 -3.33 9.40 4.97
N ASP A 70 -4.41 8.62 4.94
CA ASP A 70 -5.09 8.14 6.16
C ASP A 70 -4.18 7.27 7.03
N LEU A 71 -3.36 6.40 6.43
CA LEU A 71 -2.41 5.58 7.17
C LEU A 71 -1.26 6.39 7.78
N VAL A 72 -0.79 7.42 7.08
CA VAL A 72 0.38 8.20 7.48
C VAL A 72 0.04 9.28 8.49
N TYR A 73 -1.08 9.98 8.29
CA TYR A 73 -1.44 11.18 9.05
C TYR A 73 -2.73 11.00 9.87
N GLY A 74 -3.55 10.01 9.52
CA GLY A 74 -4.87 9.81 10.10
C GLY A 74 -4.92 8.61 11.05
N ALA A 75 -5.80 7.66 10.73
CA ALA A 75 -6.16 6.54 11.59
C ALA A 75 -5.06 5.48 11.74
N GLY A 76 -4.07 5.45 10.84
CA GLY A 76 -3.12 4.35 10.78
C GLY A 76 -3.79 3.03 10.37
N LEU A 77 -3.08 1.92 10.54
CA LEU A 77 -3.57 0.58 10.19
C LEU A 77 -4.62 0.12 11.19
N THR A 78 -5.70 -0.50 10.72
CA THR A 78 -6.73 -1.04 11.62
C THR A 78 -6.24 -2.28 12.37
N THR A 79 -5.32 -3.04 11.76
CA THR A 79 -4.64 -4.19 12.36
C THR A 79 -3.14 -3.95 12.52
N PRO A 80 -2.52 -4.29 13.66
CA PRO A 80 -1.07 -4.20 13.81
C PRO A 80 -0.34 -5.06 12.77
N LEU A 81 0.57 -4.46 12.02
CA LEU A 81 1.48 -5.19 11.14
C LEU A 81 2.70 -5.67 11.92
N PRO A 82 2.94 -6.99 12.03
CA PRO A 82 4.16 -7.50 12.63
C PRO A 82 5.32 -7.20 11.68
N LEU A 83 6.08 -6.13 11.95
CA LEU A 83 7.17 -5.67 11.07
C LEU A 83 8.20 -6.75 10.71
N ALA A 84 8.37 -7.76 11.57
CA ALA A 84 9.27 -8.88 11.32
C ALA A 84 8.80 -9.82 10.19
N THR A 85 7.53 -9.77 9.79
CA THR A 85 6.95 -10.63 8.74
C THR A 85 6.77 -9.88 7.42
N LEU A 86 7.13 -8.59 7.36
CA LEU A 86 7.01 -7.81 6.13
C LEU A 86 8.10 -8.21 5.14
N ASP A 87 7.68 -8.48 3.90
CA ASP A 87 8.60 -8.66 2.78
C ASP A 87 9.13 -7.29 2.33
N VAL A 88 10.35 -6.99 2.77
CA VAL A 88 11.07 -5.75 2.44
C VAL A 88 11.36 -5.64 0.94
N ALA A 89 11.63 -6.76 0.27
CA ALA A 89 11.93 -6.75 -1.16
C ALA A 89 10.67 -6.41 -1.97
N ALA A 90 9.52 -6.99 -1.60
CA ALA A 90 8.24 -6.67 -2.22
C ALA A 90 7.85 -5.20 -2.02
N LEU A 91 8.02 -4.65 -0.81
CA LEU A 91 7.76 -3.23 -0.52
C LEU A 91 8.61 -2.31 -1.41
N ARG A 92 9.90 -2.61 -1.55
CA ARG A 92 10.80 -1.82 -2.39
C ARG A 92 10.47 -1.94 -3.87
N ALA A 93 10.16 -3.14 -4.35
CA ALA A 93 9.75 -3.36 -5.74
C ALA A 93 8.47 -2.58 -6.09
N ALA A 94 7.54 -2.46 -5.13
CA ALA A 94 6.32 -1.67 -5.29
C ALA A 94 6.56 -0.14 -5.23
N THR A 95 7.72 0.32 -4.73
CA THR A 95 8.05 1.75 -4.59
C THR A 95 8.69 2.35 -5.84
N VAL A 96 9.49 1.59 -6.60
CA VAL A 96 10.38 2.11 -7.67
C VAL A 96 9.74 2.00 -9.07
N ARG A 97 8.46 2.34 -9.20
CA ARG A 97 7.75 2.29 -10.49
C ARG A 97 7.63 3.66 -11.14
#